data_AF-A0A7K6F9U3-F1
#
_entry.id   AF-A0A7K6F9U3-F1
#
_cell.length_a   1.000
_cell.length_b   1.000
_cell.length_c   1.000
_cell.angle_alpha   90.00
_cell.angle_beta   90.00
_cell.angle_gamma   90.00
#
_symmetry.space_group_name_H-M   'P 1'
#
loop_
_entity.id
_entity.type
_entity.pdbx_description
1 polymer ?
#
loop_
_entity_poly.entity_id
_entity_poly.type
_entity_poly.pdbx_seq_one_letter_code
_entity_poly.pdbx_strand_id
1 'polypeptide(L)'
;CVLCRRAEADPDICGHKREKYGLCAHVFCLCFAMSLSRQENPRIGLMGFRPRDIQLAVSRAAQKHCCVCGETGATIMCCEEDCDRWFHLPCAREGGCVTQYITAYRCPGNC
;
A
#
# COMPACT_ATOMS: atom_id res chain seq x y z
N CYS A 1 -9.02 -1.20 -6.01
CA CYS A 1 -7.78 -1.65 -5.36
C CYS A 1 -8.08 -2.11 -3.93
N VAL A 2 -7.70 -3.33 -3.55
CA VAL A 2 -8.00 -3.90 -2.21
C VAL A 2 -7.24 -3.21 -1.07
N LEU A 3 -6.11 -2.55 -1.36
CA LEU A 3 -5.25 -1.92 -0.35
C LEU A 3 -5.60 -0.45 -0.08
N CYS A 4 -5.92 0.34 -1.11
CA CYS A 4 -6.31 1.74 -0.91
C CYS A 4 -7.82 1.97 -0.94
N ARG A 5 -8.62 0.91 -1.12
CA ARG A 5 -10.09 0.93 -1.19
C ARG A 5 -10.70 1.83 -2.29
N ARG A 6 -9.90 2.46 -3.14
CA ARG A 6 -10.37 3.26 -4.27
C ARG A 6 -10.47 2.41 -5.55
N ALA A 7 -11.53 2.64 -6.32
CA ALA A 7 -11.69 2.06 -7.65
C ALA A 7 -10.67 2.69 -8.61
N GLU A 8 -10.63 4.03 -8.67
CA GLU A 8 -9.65 4.80 -9.46
C GLU A 8 -8.74 5.62 -8.55
N ALA A 9 -7.49 5.77 -8.99
CA ALA A 9 -6.50 6.64 -8.38
C ALA A 9 -5.54 7.13 -9.46
N ASP A 10 -4.95 8.30 -9.24
CA ASP A 10 -3.92 8.86 -10.12
C ASP A 10 -2.77 7.84 -10.32
N PRO A 11 -2.50 7.40 -11.58
CA PRO A 11 -1.43 6.46 -11.89
C PRO A 11 -0.04 6.97 -11.46
N ASP A 12 0.19 8.27 -11.39
CA ASP A 12 1.46 8.83 -10.95
C ASP A 12 1.65 8.68 -9.42
N ILE A 13 0.55 8.50 -8.68
CA ILE A 13 0.57 8.28 -7.22
C ILE A 13 0.55 6.79 -6.87
N CYS A 14 -0.35 6.04 -7.49
CA CYS A 14 -0.62 4.66 -7.11
C CYS A 14 0.02 3.63 -8.04
N GLY A 15 0.47 4.06 -9.21
CA GLY A 15 0.92 3.17 -10.28
C GLY A 15 -0.25 2.46 -10.95
N HIS A 16 0.06 1.68 -11.99
CA HIS A 16 -0.95 0.93 -12.71
C HIS A 16 -1.66 -0.11 -11.84
N LYS A 17 -2.93 -0.35 -12.17
CA LYS A 17 -3.75 -1.40 -11.55
C LYS A 17 -3.38 -2.76 -12.12
N ARG A 18 -3.24 -3.76 -11.25
CA ARG A 18 -2.98 -5.15 -11.62
C ARG A 18 -4.06 -6.04 -11.00
N GLU A 19 -4.49 -7.02 -11.78
CA GLU A 19 -5.51 -7.97 -11.36
C GLU A 19 -5.05 -9.40 -11.64
N LYS A 20 -5.19 -10.28 -10.64
CA LYS A 20 -4.94 -11.71 -10.76
C LYS A 20 -5.54 -12.46 -9.57
N TYR A 21 -6.02 -13.68 -9.77
CA TYR A 21 -6.57 -14.53 -8.69
C TYR A 21 -7.69 -13.84 -7.88
N GLY A 22 -8.53 -13.02 -8.52
CA GLY A 22 -9.58 -12.24 -7.84
C GLY A 22 -9.08 -11.08 -6.97
N LEU A 23 -7.78 -10.80 -6.97
CA LEU A 23 -7.18 -9.64 -6.30
C LEU A 23 -6.91 -8.54 -7.31
N CYS A 24 -7.28 -7.31 -6.96
CA CYS A 24 -7.02 -6.11 -7.74
C CYS A 24 -6.31 -5.07 -6.88
N ALA A 25 -5.08 -4.69 -7.22
CA ALA A 25 -4.30 -3.70 -6.47
C ALA A 25 -3.45 -2.82 -7.40
N HIS A 26 -3.20 -1.58 -7.00
CA HIS A 26 -2.22 -0.73 -7.70
C HIS A 26 -0.80 -1.14 -7.32
N VAL A 27 0.16 -1.04 -8.25
CA VAL A 27 1.51 -1.58 -7.97
C VAL A 27 2.20 -0.84 -6.82
N PHE A 28 2.07 0.49 -6.70
CA PHE A 28 2.69 1.19 -5.59
C PHE A 28 1.95 0.93 -4.27
N CYS A 29 0.63 0.69 -4.30
CA CYS A 29 -0.07 0.24 -3.09
C CYS A 29 0.50 -1.09 -2.57
N LEU A 30 0.86 -2.03 -3.45
CA LEU A 30 1.52 -3.29 -3.05
C LEU A 30 2.91 -3.05 -2.48
N CYS A 31 3.66 -2.09 -3.04
CA CYS A 31 5.03 -1.79 -2.60
C CYS A 31 5.08 -1.09 -1.23
N PHE A 32 4.11 -0.24 -0.91
CA PHE A 32 4.11 0.56 0.32
C PHE A 32 3.26 -0.03 1.46
N ALA A 33 2.43 -1.04 1.19
CA ALA A 33 1.62 -1.65 2.25
C ALA A 33 2.52 -2.36 3.27
N MET A 34 2.27 -2.07 4.55
CA MET A 34 3.01 -2.62 5.67
C MET A 34 2.96 -4.15 5.68
N SER A 35 4.11 -4.79 5.93
CA SER A 35 4.25 -6.25 6.02
C SER A 35 3.97 -7.03 4.72
N LEU A 36 4.15 -6.43 3.54
CA LEU A 36 4.17 -7.17 2.27
C LEU A 36 5.60 -7.39 1.78
N SER A 37 5.98 -8.64 1.57
CA SER A 37 7.29 -9.01 1.02
C SER A 37 7.15 -9.52 -0.41
N ARG A 38 7.79 -8.83 -1.36
CA ARG A 38 7.82 -9.25 -2.76
C ARG A 38 8.72 -10.47 -2.91
N GLN A 39 8.21 -11.53 -3.55
CA GLN A 39 9.02 -12.67 -3.96
C GLN A 39 9.87 -12.29 -5.19
N GLU A 40 11.03 -12.94 -5.33
CA GLU A 40 11.93 -12.71 -6.47
C GLU A 40 11.27 -13.05 -7.80
N ASN A 41 10.46 -14.12 -7.83
CA ASN A 41 9.72 -14.53 -9.02
C ASN A 41 8.42 -13.70 -9.16
N PRO A 42 8.33 -12.80 -10.16
CA PRO A 42 7.17 -11.92 -10.33
C PRO A 42 5.90 -12.67 -10.80
N ARG A 43 6.03 -13.93 -11.24
CA ARG A 43 4.89 -14.76 -11.63
C ARG A 43 4.10 -15.27 -10.43
N ILE A 44 4.70 -15.27 -9.23
CA ILE A 44 4.03 -15.65 -7.98
C ILE A 44 3.00 -14.59 -7.62
N GLY A 45 1.77 -15.03 -7.33
CA GLY A 45 0.71 -14.14 -6.88
C GLY A 45 0.53 -12.93 -7.79
N LEU A 46 0.36 -11.75 -7.19
CA LEU A 46 0.22 -10.48 -7.89
C LEU A 46 1.57 -9.75 -7.89
N MET A 47 2.30 -9.74 -9.01
CA MET A 47 3.62 -9.09 -9.14
C MET A 47 4.68 -9.58 -8.13
N GLY A 48 4.65 -10.87 -7.77
CA GLY A 48 5.52 -11.44 -6.74
C GLY A 48 4.95 -11.37 -5.33
N PHE A 49 3.79 -10.74 -5.09
CA PHE A 49 3.15 -10.71 -3.78
C PHE A 49 2.15 -11.86 -3.64
N ARG A 50 2.31 -12.70 -2.61
CA ARG A 50 1.42 -13.86 -2.39
C ARG A 50 0.00 -13.38 -2.05
N PRO A 51 -1.05 -13.99 -2.62
CA PRO A 51 -2.43 -13.61 -2.31
C PRO A 51 -2.76 -13.66 -0.82
N ARG A 52 -2.23 -14.66 -0.11
CA ARG A 52 -2.39 -14.80 1.34
C ARG A 52 -1.83 -13.60 2.11
N ASP A 53 -0.66 -13.12 1.72
CA ASP A 53 0.02 -12.01 2.40
C ASP A 53 -0.75 -10.70 2.15
N ILE A 54 -1.26 -10.50 0.93
CA ILE A 54 -2.15 -9.36 0.58
C ILE A 54 -3.42 -9.39 1.44
N GLN A 55 -4.10 -10.53 1.53
CA GLN A 55 -5.30 -10.67 2.35
C GLN A 55 -5.02 -10.43 3.84
N LEU A 56 -3.88 -10.89 4.33
CA LEU A 56 -3.46 -10.64 5.71
C LEU A 56 -3.19 -9.16 5.98
N ALA A 57 -2.54 -8.45 5.05
CA ALA A 57 -2.34 -7.00 5.14
C ALA A 57 -3.68 -6.25 5.17
N VAL A 58 -4.63 -6.61 4.30
CA VAL A 58 -5.99 -6.04 4.30
C VAL A 58 -6.71 -6.30 5.63
N SER A 59 -6.60 -7.51 6.17
CA SER A 59 -7.20 -7.87 7.47
C SER A 59 -6.59 -7.06 8.62
N ARG A 60 -5.26 -6.93 8.67
CA ARG A 60 -4.55 -6.11 9.67
C ARG A 60 -4.93 -4.62 9.60
N ALA A 61 -5.15 -4.12 8.39
CA ALA A 61 -5.54 -2.74 8.13
C ALA A 61 -7.03 -2.46 8.40
N ALA A 62 -7.87 -3.48 8.62
CA ALA A 62 -9.33 -3.33 8.65
C ALA A 62 -9.84 -2.33 9.70
N GLN A 63 -9.11 -2.12 10.79
CA GLN A 63 -9.45 -1.16 11.85
C GLN A 63 -8.52 0.07 11.89
N LYS A 64 -7.58 0.17 10.95
CA LYS A 64 -6.61 1.27 10.88
C LYS A 64 -7.23 2.43 10.13
N HIS A 65 -7.41 3.54 10.82
CA HIS A 65 -8.04 4.74 10.29
C HIS A 65 -7.01 5.59 9.54
N CYS A 66 -7.37 6.05 8.36
CA CYS A 66 -6.54 6.98 7.60
C CYS A 66 -6.57 8.36 8.26
N CYS A 67 -5.41 8.93 8.57
CA CYS A 67 -5.31 10.25 9.20
C CYS A 67 -5.76 11.42 8.32
N VAL A 68 -5.97 11.20 7.02
CA VAL A 68 -6.39 12.24 6.06
C VAL A 68 -7.88 12.16 5.78
N CYS A 69 -8.40 10.97 5.41
CA CYS A 69 -9.81 10.81 5.04
C CYS A 69 -10.70 10.24 6.14
N GLY A 70 -10.15 9.82 7.29
CA GLY A 70 -10.90 9.23 8.41
C GLY A 70 -11.33 7.78 8.20
N GLU A 71 -11.48 7.32 6.95
CA GLU A 71 -11.89 5.96 6.63
C GLU A 71 -10.92 4.87 7.09
N THR A 72 -11.45 3.69 7.43
CA THR A 72 -10.67 2.50 7.80
C THR A 72 -10.03 1.81 6.59
N GLY A 73 -9.09 0.89 6.83
CA GLY A 73 -8.43 0.12 5.77
C GLY A 73 -7.09 0.69 5.33
N ALA A 74 -6.52 1.63 6.08
CA ALA A 74 -5.23 2.24 5.77
C ALA A 74 -4.07 1.25 5.96
N THR A 75 -3.27 1.04 4.92
CA THR A 75 -2.22 0.00 4.88
C THR A 75 -0.80 0.53 5.05
N ILE A 76 -0.59 1.85 5.08
CA ILE A 76 0.73 2.47 5.20
C ILE A 76 0.83 3.08 6.59
N MET A 77 1.89 2.76 7.34
CA MET A 77 2.21 3.38 8.63
C MET A 77 3.27 4.47 8.40
N CYS A 78 3.26 5.51 9.22
CA CYS A 78 4.35 6.49 9.28
C CYS A 78 5.68 5.85 9.74
N CYS A 79 6.81 6.38 9.29
CA CYS A 79 8.16 5.87 9.60
C CYS A 79 8.81 6.62 10.74
N GLU A 80 8.23 7.75 11.15
CA GLU A 80 8.69 8.50 12.29
C GLU A 80 8.52 7.63 13.54
N GLU A 81 9.55 7.62 14.39
CA GLU A 81 9.50 6.92 15.66
C GLU A 81 8.31 7.43 16.50
N ASP A 82 7.63 6.51 17.18
CA ASP A 82 6.44 6.77 18.00
C ASP A 82 5.22 7.36 17.24
N CYS A 83 5.19 7.30 15.91
CA CYS A 83 4.06 7.76 15.10
C CYS A 83 3.14 6.61 14.66
N ASP A 84 2.01 6.45 15.35
CA ASP A 84 0.99 5.42 15.02
C ASP A 84 0.01 5.82 13.92
N ARG A 85 0.37 6.79 13.06
CA ARG A 85 -0.52 7.29 11.99
C ARG A 85 -0.53 6.36 10.80
N TRP A 86 -1.72 6.13 10.25
CA TRP A 86 -1.94 5.28 9.09
C TRP A 86 -2.51 6.06 7.91
N PHE A 87 -2.18 5.62 6.69
CA PHE A 87 -2.58 6.26 5.45
C PHE A 87 -2.98 5.24 4.38
N HIS A 88 -3.95 5.62 3.56
CA HIS A 88 -4.02 5.11 2.19
C HIS A 88 -2.91 5.77 1.36
N LEU A 89 -2.33 5.05 0.41
CA LEU A 89 -1.33 5.64 -0.50
C LEU A 89 -1.75 6.96 -1.16
N PRO A 90 -2.95 7.07 -1.79
CA PRO A 90 -3.36 8.34 -2.38
C PRO A 90 -3.50 9.47 -1.36
N CYS A 91 -3.94 9.14 -0.14
CA CYS A 91 -4.07 10.10 0.95
C CYS A 91 -2.73 10.60 1.49
N ALA A 92 -1.70 9.74 1.54
CA ALA A 92 -0.38 10.14 2.02
C ALA A 92 0.19 11.32 1.24
N ARG A 93 -0.06 11.39 -0.09
CA ARG A 93 0.37 12.52 -0.94
C ARG A 93 -0.36 13.81 -0.65
N GLU A 94 -1.67 13.75 -0.45
CA GLU A 94 -2.51 14.92 -0.14
C GLU A 94 -2.17 15.53 1.23
N GLY A 95 -1.76 14.71 2.20
CA GLY A 95 -1.48 15.13 3.58
C GLY A 95 -0.09 15.72 3.85
N GLY A 96 0.77 15.90 2.86
CA GLY A 96 2.12 16.45 3.05
C GLY A 96 3.12 15.51 3.76
N CYS A 97 2.71 14.32 4.18
CA CYS A 97 3.58 13.27 4.74
C CYS A 97 4.45 12.55 3.69
N VAL A 98 4.55 13.10 2.47
CA VAL A 98 5.16 12.45 1.30
C VAL A 98 6.59 12.88 1.00
N THR A 99 7.10 13.91 1.68
CA THR A 99 8.47 14.41 1.43
C THR A 99 9.59 13.46 1.85
N GLN A 100 9.32 12.40 2.62
CA GLN A 100 10.32 11.36 2.93
C GLN A 100 10.04 9.99 2.26
N TYR A 101 8.85 9.77 1.70
CA TYR A 101 8.41 8.44 1.23
C TYR A 101 8.44 8.23 -0.28
N ILE A 102 8.33 9.29 -1.08
CA ILE A 102 8.18 9.18 -2.54
C ILE A 102 9.39 9.75 -3.29
N THR A 103 10.34 10.37 -2.59
CA THR A 103 11.57 10.88 -3.18
C THR A 103 12.51 9.72 -3.50
N ALA A 104 12.40 9.28 -4.76
CA ALA A 104 13.11 8.19 -5.43
C ALA A 104 12.55 6.79 -5.14
N TYR A 105 11.72 6.31 -6.06
CA TYR A 105 11.44 4.89 -6.31
C TYR A 105 12.67 4.00 -6.11
N ARG A 106 12.81 3.46 -4.91
CA ARG A 106 13.48 2.20 -4.65
C ARG A 106 12.51 1.43 -3.77
N CYS A 107 12.19 0.21 -4.17
CA CYS A 107 11.73 -0.79 -3.21
C CYS A 107 12.99 -1.41 -2.62
N PRO A 108 13.48 -1.02 -1.43
CA PRO A 108 14.40 -1.87 -0.71
C PRO A 108 13.56 -2.95 -0.02
N GLY A 109 14.05 -4.18 -0.01
CA GLY A 109 13.52 -5.17 0.92
C GLY A 109 13.56 -4.61 2.35
N ASN A 110 12.50 -4.90 3.10
CA ASN A 110 12.28 -4.58 4.51
C ASN A 110 12.21 -3.07 4.86
N CYS A 111 10.98 -2.56 4.82
CA CYS A 111 10.40 -1.99 6.03
C CYS A 111 9.51 -3.06 6.68
#